data_AF-A0A8T2TMU7-F1
#
_entry.id   AF-A0A8T2TMU7-F1
#
_cell.length_a   1.000
_cell.length_b   1.000
_cell.length_c   1.000
_cell.angle_alpha   90.00
_cell.angle_beta   90.00
_cell.angle_gamma   90.00
#
_symmetry.space_group_name_H-M   'P 1'
#
loop_
_entity.id
_entity.type
_entity.pdbx_description
1 polymer ?
#
loop_
_entity_poly.entity_id
_entity_poly.type
_entity_poly.pdbx_seq_one_letter_code
_entity_poly.pdbx_strand_id
1 'polypeptide(L)'
;MSSLPATVVYQQFEEPVSDLSGLLGKHIIYTYSNGWEYEIYYKNSDTVDYRVRSGLVGGRVVKGQKVSIKQLQTTLPSETIEGSDRETSMYMISWVEPTGTSVVQVLNLNRREVRTVILFPDWVMKEPLKTVCFQNEHLDLMRKYRDQGPTYPIHPKILLGRIHFVEQCMVENDNIINPH
;
A
#
# COMPACT_ATOMS: atom_id res chain seq x y z
N MET A 1 5.11 -48.92 18.76
CA MET A 1 5.36 -48.54 17.36
C MET A 1 5.04 -47.06 17.23
N SER A 2 6.06 -46.20 17.10
CA SER A 2 5.91 -44.76 16.91
C SER A 2 5.91 -44.50 15.40
N SER A 3 4.80 -43.97 14.87
CA SER A 3 4.72 -43.50 13.48
C SER A 3 5.44 -42.16 13.37
N LEU A 4 6.44 -42.07 12.50
CA LEU A 4 7.07 -40.79 12.15
C LEU A 4 6.03 -39.89 11.44
N PRO A 5 6.03 -38.57 11.69
CA PRO A 5 5.14 -37.66 10.98
C PRO A 5 5.54 -37.55 9.52
N ALA A 6 4.55 -37.53 8.62
CA ALA A 6 4.76 -37.37 7.19
C ALA A 6 5.50 -36.05 6.88
N THR A 7 6.59 -36.14 6.13
CA THR A 7 7.31 -34.97 5.62
C THR A 7 6.46 -34.27 4.56
N VAL A 8 6.00 -33.06 4.84
CA VAL A 8 5.37 -32.19 3.84
C VAL A 8 6.47 -31.66 2.93
N VAL A 9 6.47 -32.11 1.67
CA VAL A 9 7.33 -31.56 0.63
C VAL A 9 6.56 -30.39 -0.01
N TYR A 10 7.02 -29.16 0.23
CA TYR A 10 6.53 -28.01 -0.52
C TYR A 10 7.18 -28.03 -1.91
N GLN A 11 6.38 -28.16 -2.95
CA GLN A 11 6.86 -27.96 -4.31
C GLN A 11 7.23 -26.49 -4.46
N GLN A 12 8.54 -26.20 -4.54
CA GLN A 12 9.02 -24.86 -4.86
C GLN A 12 8.70 -24.57 -6.32
N PHE A 13 8.00 -23.47 -6.57
CA PHE A 13 7.83 -22.90 -7.91
C PHE A 13 8.49 -21.53 -7.94
N GLU A 14 9.08 -21.16 -9.07
CA GLU A 14 9.65 -19.83 -9.26
C GLU A 14 8.54 -18.80 -9.42
N GLU A 15 8.60 -17.75 -8.61
CA GLU A 15 7.71 -16.60 -8.72
C GLU A 15 8.07 -15.78 -9.98
N PRO A 16 7.11 -15.51 -10.88
CA PRO A 16 7.39 -14.70 -12.06
C PRO A 16 7.82 -13.28 -11.65
N VAL A 17 8.75 -12.73 -12.42
CA VAL A 17 9.15 -11.33 -12.29
C VAL A 17 7.96 -10.44 -12.64
N SER A 18 7.62 -9.51 -11.76
CA SER A 18 6.53 -8.56 -12.02
C SER A 18 7.00 -7.44 -12.94
N ASP A 19 6.23 -7.15 -13.99
CA ASP A 19 6.37 -5.90 -14.74
C ASP A 19 5.66 -4.78 -13.98
N LEU A 20 6.43 -3.80 -13.53
CA LEU A 20 5.93 -2.65 -12.77
C LEU A 20 5.88 -1.36 -13.61
N SER A 21 6.25 -1.41 -14.89
CA SER A 21 6.37 -0.25 -15.77
C SER A 21 5.08 0.59 -15.84
N GLY A 22 3.91 -0.06 -15.78
CA GLY A 22 2.62 0.62 -15.74
C GLY A 22 2.30 1.33 -14.41
N LEU A 23 3.00 1.02 -13.32
CA LEU A 23 2.80 1.59 -11.99
C LEU A 23 3.86 2.63 -11.61
N LEU A 24 5.13 2.39 -11.93
CA LEU A 24 6.22 3.24 -11.45
C LEU A 24 6.08 4.69 -11.96
N GLY A 25 6.28 5.64 -11.06
CA GLY A 25 6.11 7.06 -11.32
C GLY A 25 4.65 7.52 -11.32
N LYS A 26 3.65 6.64 -11.14
CA LYS A 26 2.24 7.07 -11.03
C LYS A 26 2.03 7.86 -9.74
N HIS A 27 1.44 9.05 -9.90
CA HIS A 27 0.94 9.89 -8.80
C HIS A 27 -0.58 9.92 -8.89
N ILE A 28 -1.25 9.52 -7.82
CA ILE A 28 -2.71 9.42 -7.80
C ILE A 28 -3.30 10.09 -6.56
N ILE A 29 -4.53 10.57 -6.72
CA ILE A 29 -5.39 11.01 -5.61
C ILE A 29 -6.69 10.24 -5.69
N TYR A 30 -7.10 9.68 -4.55
CA TYR A 30 -8.29 8.86 -4.45
C TYR A 30 -9.03 9.12 -3.13
N THR A 31 -10.33 8.93 -3.19
CA THR A 31 -11.22 9.07 -2.03
C THR A 31 -11.84 7.71 -1.70
N TYR A 32 -11.66 7.25 -0.47
CA TYR A 32 -12.30 6.04 0.04
C TYR A 32 -13.81 6.20 0.21
N SER A 33 -14.54 5.09 0.24
CA SER A 33 -16.00 5.03 0.41
C SER A 33 -16.50 5.64 1.72
N ASN A 34 -15.63 5.80 2.72
CA ASN A 34 -15.91 6.49 3.98
C ASN A 34 -15.52 7.98 3.98
N GLY A 35 -15.16 8.53 2.81
CA GLY A 35 -14.85 9.94 2.62
C GLY A 35 -13.41 10.37 2.90
N TRP A 36 -12.50 9.48 3.31
CA TRP A 36 -11.11 9.85 3.51
C TRP A 36 -10.38 9.99 2.17
N GLU A 37 -9.70 11.13 1.96
CA GLU A 37 -8.94 11.41 0.76
C GLU A 37 -7.43 11.19 0.98
N TYR A 38 -6.82 10.44 0.08
CA TYR A 38 -5.41 10.07 0.12
C TYR A 38 -4.75 10.38 -1.21
N GLU A 39 -3.45 10.61 -1.13
CA GLU A 39 -2.57 10.89 -2.25
C GLU A 39 -1.31 10.03 -2.10
N ILE A 40 -0.90 9.38 -3.19
CA ILE A 40 0.26 8.48 -3.18
C ILE A 40 1.02 8.61 -4.49
N TYR A 41 2.34 8.53 -4.39
CA TYR A 41 3.27 8.51 -5.49
C TYR A 41 4.10 7.22 -5.42
N TYR A 42 3.96 6.37 -6.43
CA TYR A 42 4.69 5.11 -6.55
C TYR A 42 6.09 5.38 -7.11
N LYS A 43 6.98 5.86 -6.24
CA LYS A 43 8.29 6.45 -6.59
C LYS A 43 9.20 5.53 -7.40
N ASN A 44 9.32 4.28 -6.96
CA ASN A 44 10.13 3.24 -7.59
C ASN A 44 9.60 1.85 -7.17
N SER A 45 10.34 0.78 -7.48
CA SER A 45 9.92 -0.61 -7.28
C SER A 45 9.73 -1.04 -5.82
N ASP A 46 10.27 -0.29 -4.85
CA ASP A 46 10.25 -0.65 -3.43
C ASP A 46 9.88 0.51 -2.50
N THR A 47 9.49 1.66 -3.04
CA THR A 47 9.30 2.90 -2.28
C THR A 47 8.07 3.67 -2.75
N VAL A 48 7.30 4.17 -1.79
CA VAL A 48 6.22 5.14 -2.03
C VAL A 48 6.40 6.36 -1.14
N ASP A 49 5.93 7.50 -1.64
CA ASP A 49 5.63 8.68 -0.82
C ASP A 49 4.10 8.80 -0.76
N TYR A 50 3.53 9.22 0.37
CA TYR A 50 2.09 9.42 0.49
C TYR A 50 1.70 10.57 1.45
N ARG A 51 0.53 11.14 1.20
CA ARG A 51 -0.11 12.18 2.03
C ARG A 51 -1.56 11.82 2.29
N VAL A 52 -1.98 11.96 3.55
CA VAL A 52 -3.39 11.85 3.93
C VAL A 52 -3.99 13.25 3.86
N ARG A 53 -4.87 13.49 2.89
CA ARG A 53 -5.44 14.82 2.63
C ARG A 53 -6.60 15.13 3.56
N SER A 54 -7.42 14.13 3.90
CA SER A 54 -8.53 14.27 4.84
C SER A 54 -8.86 12.95 5.54
N GLY A 55 -9.72 13.02 6.57
CA GLY A 55 -10.17 11.85 7.33
C GLY A 55 -9.46 11.70 8.68
N LEU A 56 -9.42 10.47 9.20
CA LEU A 56 -8.97 10.15 10.56
C LEU A 56 -7.60 10.74 10.92
N VAL A 57 -6.66 10.75 9.97
CA VAL A 57 -5.29 11.22 10.14
C VAL A 57 -4.91 12.26 9.07
N GLY A 58 -5.88 13.09 8.65
CA GLY A 58 -5.66 14.16 7.67
C GLY A 58 -4.53 15.11 8.10
N GLY A 59 -3.63 15.43 7.17
CA GLY A 59 -2.41 16.20 7.41
C GLY A 59 -1.14 15.36 7.60
N ARG A 60 -1.26 14.04 7.78
CA ARG A 60 -0.10 13.13 7.86
C ARG A 60 0.61 13.03 6.50
N VAL A 61 1.93 13.15 6.50
CA VAL A 61 2.79 13.01 5.31
C VAL A 61 3.92 12.02 5.59
N VAL A 62 4.21 11.16 4.63
CA VAL A 62 5.28 10.15 4.71
C VAL A 62 6.03 10.11 3.39
N LYS A 63 7.37 10.14 3.47
CA LYS A 63 8.26 9.92 2.32
C LYS A 63 9.15 8.71 2.55
N GLY A 64 9.58 8.05 1.49
CA GLY A 64 10.52 6.94 1.56
C GLY A 64 9.97 5.69 2.26
N GLN A 65 8.64 5.50 2.27
CA GLN A 65 8.04 4.31 2.86
C GLN A 65 8.40 3.10 2.00
N LYS A 66 9.09 2.14 2.61
CA LYS A 66 9.42 0.87 1.93
C LYS A 66 8.18 0.01 1.77
N VAL A 67 8.02 -0.56 0.59
CA VAL A 67 6.87 -1.38 0.18
C VAL A 67 7.34 -2.63 -0.55
N SER A 68 6.48 -3.63 -0.60
CA SER A 68 6.59 -4.74 -1.56
C SER A 68 5.50 -4.57 -2.60
N ILE A 69 5.86 -4.73 -3.87
CA ILE A 69 4.95 -4.55 -5.01
C ILE A 69 4.97 -5.82 -5.85
N LYS A 70 3.78 -6.32 -6.22
CA LYS A 70 3.60 -7.40 -7.19
C LYS A 70 2.55 -7.01 -8.20
N GLN A 71 2.82 -7.29 -9.48
CA GLN A 71 1.77 -7.25 -10.49
C GLN A 71 0.85 -8.46 -10.28
N LEU A 72 -0.46 -8.22 -10.24
CA LEU A 72 -1.44 -9.30 -10.20
C LEU A 72 -1.77 -9.68 -11.64
N GLN A 73 -1.31 -10.86 -12.05
CA GLN A 73 -1.60 -11.41 -13.37
C GLN A 73 -3.11 -11.72 -13.46
N THR A 74 -3.80 -11.14 -14.44
CA THR A 74 -5.25 -11.40 -14.65
C THR A 74 -5.59 -12.11 -15.95
N THR A 75 -4.56 -12.49 -16.73
CA THR A 75 -4.73 -13.26 -17.96
C THR A 75 -3.93 -14.55 -17.84
N LEU A 76 -4.60 -15.70 -17.93
CA LEU A 76 -3.93 -16.97 -18.17
C LEU A 76 -3.33 -16.93 -19.60
N PRO A 77 -2.15 -17.52 -19.84
CA PRO A 77 -1.52 -17.55 -21.18
C PRO A 77 -2.44 -18.12 -22.27
N SER A 78 -3.42 -18.94 -21.90
CA SER A 78 -4.37 -19.59 -22.81
C SER A 78 -5.52 -18.71 -23.29
N GLU A 79 -5.70 -17.51 -22.75
CA GLU A 79 -6.82 -16.61 -23.09
C GLU A 79 -6.38 -15.34 -23.84
N THR A 80 -5.12 -15.30 -24.27
CA THR A 80 -4.58 -14.15 -25.03
C THR A 80 -4.98 -14.29 -26.49
N ILE A 81 -6.04 -13.59 -26.90
CA ILE A 81 -6.33 -13.36 -28.32
C ILE A 81 -5.35 -12.28 -28.79
N GLU A 82 -4.58 -12.54 -29.85
CA GLU A 82 -3.76 -11.52 -30.50
C GLU A 82 -4.64 -10.30 -30.85
N GLY A 83 -4.30 -9.13 -30.32
CA GLY A 83 -5.06 -7.90 -30.52
C GLY A 83 -6.16 -7.60 -29.48
N SER A 84 -6.35 -8.43 -28.44
CA SER A 84 -7.14 -8.04 -27.28
C SER A 84 -6.26 -7.31 -26.26
N ASP A 85 -6.20 -5.99 -26.34
CA ASP A 85 -5.61 -5.10 -25.35
C ASP A 85 -6.36 -5.20 -24.01
N ARG A 86 -6.14 -6.28 -23.26
CA ARG A 86 -6.36 -6.31 -21.82
C ARG A 86 -5.01 -6.26 -21.12
N GLU A 87 -4.29 -5.16 -21.39
CA GLU A 87 -3.17 -4.70 -20.56
C GLU A 87 -3.62 -4.67 -19.10
N THR A 88 -3.17 -5.68 -18.35
CA THR A 88 -3.54 -5.84 -16.96
C THR A 88 -2.70 -4.90 -16.11
N SER A 89 -3.29 -3.78 -15.70
CA SER A 89 -2.69 -2.83 -14.75
C SER A 89 -3.26 -3.05 -13.34
N MET A 90 -3.15 -4.27 -12.84
CA MET A 90 -3.49 -4.60 -11.45
C MET A 90 -2.23 -4.86 -10.64
N TYR A 91 -2.12 -4.20 -9.50
CA TYR A 91 -0.94 -4.28 -8.64
C TYR A 91 -1.38 -4.49 -7.19
N MET A 92 -0.65 -5.34 -6.48
CA MET A 92 -0.74 -5.47 -5.04
C MET A 92 0.48 -4.79 -4.42
N ILE A 93 0.23 -3.93 -3.43
CA ILE A 93 1.26 -3.18 -2.71
C ILE A 93 1.06 -3.42 -1.22
N SER A 94 2.10 -3.74 -0.47
CA SER A 94 2.01 -3.94 0.98
C SER A 94 3.16 -3.29 1.74
N TRP A 95 2.88 -2.78 2.93
CA TRP A 95 3.90 -2.28 3.85
C TRP A 95 3.46 -2.31 5.31
N VAL A 96 4.44 -2.13 6.19
CA VAL A 96 4.26 -1.92 7.62
C VAL A 96 4.91 -0.59 7.98
N GLU A 97 4.21 0.20 8.80
CA GLU A 97 4.64 1.52 9.22
C GLU A 97 5.36 1.48 10.57
N PRO A 98 6.18 2.50 10.89
CA PRO A 98 6.78 2.67 12.23
C PRO A 98 5.76 2.69 13.38
N THR A 99 4.52 3.07 13.09
CA THR A 99 3.39 3.09 14.04
C THR A 99 2.87 1.68 14.39
N GLY A 100 3.26 0.66 13.63
CA GLY A 100 2.69 -0.69 13.69
C GLY A 100 1.48 -0.89 12.77
N THR A 101 1.00 0.16 12.09
CA THR A 101 -0.04 0.02 11.07
C THR A 101 0.46 -0.83 9.91
N SER A 102 -0.32 -1.83 9.50
CA SER A 102 -0.04 -2.62 8.31
C SER A 102 -1.04 -2.28 7.21
N VAL A 103 -0.57 -2.17 5.97
CA VAL A 103 -1.39 -1.78 4.83
C VAL A 103 -1.18 -2.74 3.67
N VAL A 104 -2.27 -3.13 3.02
CA VAL A 104 -2.26 -3.82 1.73
C VAL A 104 -3.20 -3.08 0.79
N GLN A 105 -2.72 -2.70 -0.39
CA GLN A 105 -3.49 -2.10 -1.45
C GLN A 105 -3.55 -3.03 -2.66
N VAL A 106 -4.72 -3.10 -3.29
CA VAL A 106 -4.91 -3.64 -4.63
C VAL A 106 -5.36 -2.48 -5.52
N LEU A 107 -4.50 -2.10 -6.44
CA LEU A 107 -4.71 -1.00 -7.36
C LEU A 107 -5.14 -1.54 -8.72
N ASN A 108 -6.23 -1.04 -9.28
CA ASN A 108 -6.64 -1.27 -10.66
C ASN A 108 -6.74 0.08 -11.37
N LEU A 109 -5.71 0.42 -12.13
CA LEU A 109 -5.62 1.72 -12.82
C LEU A 109 -6.66 1.85 -13.94
N ASN A 110 -6.94 0.75 -14.66
CA ASN A 110 -7.92 0.73 -15.75
C ASN A 110 -9.34 1.05 -15.25
N ARG A 111 -9.67 0.56 -14.05
CA ARG A 111 -10.96 0.81 -13.40
C ARG A 111 -10.98 2.04 -12.51
N ARG A 112 -9.83 2.71 -12.32
CA ARG A 112 -9.67 3.82 -11.37
C ARG A 112 -10.14 3.45 -9.95
N GLU A 113 -9.78 2.24 -9.51
CA GLU A 113 -10.18 1.68 -8.21
C GLU A 113 -8.94 1.34 -7.37
N VAL A 114 -8.99 1.64 -6.07
CA VAL A 114 -8.05 1.14 -5.06
C VAL A 114 -8.86 0.36 -4.03
N ARG A 115 -8.46 -0.87 -3.68
CA ARG A 115 -8.98 -1.57 -2.50
C ARG A 115 -7.88 -1.66 -1.47
N THR A 116 -8.15 -1.20 -0.26
CA THR A 116 -7.14 -1.15 0.79
C THR A 116 -7.63 -1.88 2.02
N VAL A 117 -6.78 -2.77 2.54
CA VAL A 117 -6.86 -3.29 3.90
C VAL A 117 -5.87 -2.50 4.75
N ILE A 118 -6.38 -1.88 5.82
CA ILE A 118 -5.56 -1.21 6.84
C ILE A 118 -5.81 -1.90 8.17
N LEU A 119 -4.73 -2.32 8.83
CA LEU A 119 -4.76 -2.95 10.14
C LEU A 119 -4.18 -1.95 11.15
N PHE A 120 -5.05 -1.21 11.84
CA PHE A 120 -4.62 -0.23 12.82
C PHE A 120 -4.39 -0.88 14.20
N PRO A 121 -3.24 -0.62 14.85
CA PRO A 121 -3.08 -0.85 16.28
C PRO A 121 -4.11 -0.04 17.08
N ASP A 122 -4.54 -0.56 18.23
CA ASP A 122 -5.56 0.07 19.07
C ASP A 122 -5.19 1.51 19.47
N TRP A 123 -3.93 1.77 19.79
CA TRP A 123 -3.45 3.12 20.15
C TRP A 123 -3.64 4.15 19.02
N VAL A 124 -3.50 3.74 17.75
CA VAL A 124 -3.69 4.64 16.60
C VAL A 124 -5.17 5.02 16.47
N MET A 125 -6.08 4.08 16.75
CA MET A 125 -7.52 4.36 16.72
C MET A 125 -7.97 5.24 17.89
N LYS A 126 -7.35 5.08 19.06
CA LYS A 126 -7.64 5.88 20.26
C LYS A 126 -7.08 7.29 20.18
N GLU A 127 -5.87 7.45 19.65
CA GLU A 127 -5.16 8.72 19.60
C GLU A 127 -4.59 9.02 18.20
N PRO A 128 -5.42 9.08 17.15
CA PRO A 128 -4.97 9.17 15.76
C PRO A 128 -4.13 10.42 15.48
N LEU A 129 -4.41 11.51 16.19
CA LEU A 129 -3.69 12.78 16.06
C LEU A 129 -2.20 12.67 16.38
N LYS A 130 -1.78 11.70 17.21
CA LYS A 130 -0.35 11.43 17.46
C LYS A 130 0.42 11.08 16.19
N THR A 131 -0.27 10.59 15.14
CA THR A 131 0.35 10.21 13.87
C THR A 131 0.34 11.32 12.82
N VAL A 132 -0.35 12.43 13.09
CA VAL A 132 -0.52 13.57 12.17
C VAL A 132 0.71 14.47 12.27
N CYS A 133 1.68 14.20 11.41
CA CYS A 133 2.95 14.92 11.30
C CYS A 133 3.61 14.60 9.95
N PHE A 134 4.75 15.21 9.68
CA PHE A 134 5.72 14.64 8.73
C PHE A 134 6.48 13.50 9.42
N GLN A 135 6.08 12.25 9.15
CA GLN A 135 6.54 11.09 9.92
C GLN A 135 8.07 10.95 9.95
N ASN A 136 8.75 11.33 8.87
CA ASN A 136 10.18 11.16 8.70
C ASN A 136 11.00 11.86 9.79
N GLU A 137 10.51 12.96 10.35
CA GLU A 137 11.15 13.70 11.45
C GLU A 137 10.81 13.14 12.85
N HIS A 138 9.91 12.16 12.92
CA HIS A 138 9.36 11.64 14.17
C HIS A 138 9.35 10.10 14.24
N LEU A 139 10.23 9.42 13.49
CA LEU A 139 10.28 7.96 13.42
C LEU A 139 10.46 7.29 14.78
N ASP A 140 11.37 7.81 15.61
CA ASP A 140 11.62 7.25 16.96
C ASP A 140 10.42 7.46 17.88
N LEU A 141 9.69 8.57 17.72
CA LEU A 141 8.46 8.83 18.46
C LEU A 141 7.35 7.85 18.05
N MET A 142 7.19 7.57 16.76
CA MET A 142 6.19 6.60 16.28
C MET A 142 6.48 5.19 16.81
N ARG A 143 7.75 4.77 16.82
CA ARG A 143 8.17 3.48 17.39
C ARG A 143 7.92 3.44 18.90
N LYS A 144 8.24 4.52 19.61
CA LYS A 144 7.97 4.64 21.05
C LYS A 144 6.47 4.49 21.35
N TYR A 145 5.60 5.17 20.61
CA TYR A 145 4.15 5.01 20.77
C TYR A 145 3.67 3.59 20.47
N ARG A 146 4.18 2.99 19.38
CA ARG A 146 3.89 1.59 19.04
C ARG A 146 4.27 0.64 20.17
N ASP A 147 5.47 0.79 20.72
CA ASP A 147 6.02 -0.12 21.75
C ASP A 147 5.33 0.06 23.10
N GLN A 148 4.81 1.26 23.39
CA GLN A 148 3.94 1.52 24.56
C GLN A 148 2.54 0.93 24.37
N GLY A 149 2.03 0.89 23.14
CA GLY A 149 0.71 0.36 22.81
C GLY A 149 -0.44 1.19 23.40
N PRO A 150 -1.62 0.58 23.60
CA PRO A 150 -1.94 -0.83 23.32
C PRO A 150 -1.92 -1.15 21.82
N THR A 151 -1.41 -2.33 21.45
CA THR A 151 -1.48 -2.83 20.07
C THR A 151 -2.86 -3.45 19.77
N TYR A 152 -3.43 -4.15 20.75
CA TYR A 152 -4.66 -4.93 20.58
C TYR A 152 -5.87 -4.30 21.28
N PRO A 153 -7.10 -4.54 20.77
CA PRO A 153 -7.40 -5.28 19.54
C PRO A 153 -6.94 -4.54 18.27
N ILE A 154 -6.55 -5.29 17.23
CA ILE A 154 -6.30 -4.69 15.91
C ILE A 154 -7.64 -4.28 15.31
N HIS A 155 -7.69 -3.10 14.69
CA HIS A 155 -8.88 -2.56 14.04
C HIS A 155 -8.74 -2.65 12.52
N PRO A 156 -9.21 -3.74 11.89
CA PRO A 156 -9.18 -3.86 10.44
C PRO A 156 -10.17 -2.91 9.77
N LYS A 157 -9.75 -2.30 8.68
CA LYS A 157 -10.58 -1.54 7.75
C LYS A 157 -10.35 -2.06 6.34
N ILE A 158 -11.43 -2.40 5.64
CA ILE A 158 -11.41 -2.75 4.22
C ILE A 158 -12.20 -1.68 3.48
N LEU A 159 -11.53 -0.90 2.63
CA LEU A 159 -12.09 0.27 1.99
C LEU A 159 -11.92 0.20 0.47
N LEU A 160 -12.97 0.57 -0.26
CA LEU A 160 -12.89 0.85 -1.69
C LEU A 160 -12.64 2.34 -1.88
N GLY A 161 -11.64 2.71 -2.67
CA GLY A 161 -11.35 4.07 -3.10
C GLY A 161 -11.57 4.26 -4.59
N ARG A 162 -12.08 5.43 -4.96
CA ARG A 162 -12.19 5.87 -6.36
C ARG A 162 -11.08 6.87 -6.66
N ILE A 163 -10.33 6.59 -7.72
CA ILE A 163 -9.23 7.44 -8.19
C ILE A 163 -9.80 8.55 -9.06
N HIS A 164 -9.62 9.80 -8.64
CA HIS A 164 -10.10 10.97 -9.36
C HIS A 164 -8.97 11.80 -9.98
N PHE A 165 -7.70 11.52 -9.62
CA PHE A 165 -6.52 12.11 -10.25
C PHE A 165 -5.48 11.03 -10.54
N VAL A 166 -4.88 11.09 -11.73
CA VAL A 166 -3.76 10.25 -12.15
C VAL A 166 -2.82 11.08 -13.00
N GLU A 167 -1.54 11.06 -12.66
CA GLU A 167 -0.45 11.66 -13.43
C GLU A 167 0.71 10.67 -13.55
N GLN A 168 1.44 10.74 -14.67
CA GLN A 168 2.71 10.05 -14.83
C GLN A 168 3.84 11.02 -14.53
N CYS A 169 4.56 10.78 -13.44
CA CYS A 169 5.75 11.55 -13.08
C CYS A 169 7.02 10.76 -13.42
N MET A 170 8.16 11.46 -13.44
CA MET A 170 9.47 10.79 -13.42
C MET A 170 9.60 9.96 -12.14
N VAL A 171 10.21 8.78 -12.23
CA VAL A 171 10.64 8.01 -11.04
C VAL A 171 11.70 8.77 -10.26
N GLU A 172 11.84 8.47 -8.97
CA GLU A 172 12.79 9.13 -8.06
C GLU A 172 12.59 10.66 -7.92
N ASN A 173 11.42 11.20 -8.26
CA ASN A 173 11.17 12.62 -8.11
C ASN A 173 10.77 12.97 -6.67
N ASP A 174 11.68 13.61 -5.93
CA ASP A 174 11.46 14.00 -4.55
C ASP A 174 10.42 15.11 -4.37
N ASN A 175 10.04 15.83 -5.42
CA ASN A 175 9.19 17.01 -5.33
C ASN A 175 7.68 16.73 -5.47
N ILE A 176 7.27 15.48 -5.73
CA ILE A 176 5.85 15.14 -5.95
C ILE A 176 5.03 15.26 -4.66
N ILE A 177 5.56 14.76 -3.55
CA ILE A 177 4.95 14.86 -2.22
C ILE A 177 5.92 15.54 -1.28
N ASN A 178 5.56 16.72 -0.80
CA ASN A 178 6.34 17.52 0.14
C ASN A 178 5.54 17.78 1.42
N PRO A 179 6.20 17.84 2.59
CA PRO A 179 5.59 18.45 3.77
C PRO A 179 5.30 19.93 3.48
N HIS A 180 4.16 20.42 3.95
CA HIS A 180 3.82 21.84 3.89
C HIS A 180 4.54 22.63 4.98
#